data_AF-A0A5Q6S3N3-F1
#
_entry.id   AF-A0A5Q6S3N3-F1
#
_cell.length_a   1.000
_cell.length_b   1.000
_cell.length_c   1.000
_cell.angle_alpha   90.00
_cell.angle_beta   90.00
_cell.angle_gamma   90.00
#
_symmetry.space_group_name_H-M   'P 1'
#
loop_
_entity.id
_entity.type
_entity.pdbx_description
1 polymer ?
#
loop_
_entity_poly.entity_id
_entity_poly.type
_entity_poly.pdbx_seq_one_letter_code
_entity_poly.pdbx_strand_id
1 'polypeptide(L)'
;MLSRRDRPQPEDPSVALVERILDAAAAPSVGAQALRDERLVATYAIWLCACETLDDSPVWLLYAIGQDSIGWCRLGEREISEVVDAAHVTGCHPEPAGVLKWLRGEWPYPWRGPADFPEHSFIYNELRRRIIAP
;
A
#
# COMPACT_ATOMS: atom_id res chain seq x y z
N MET A 1 2.38 -24.13 33.14
CA MET A 1 2.00 -24.29 31.73
C MET A 1 2.20 -22.95 31.05
N LEU A 2 3.34 -22.73 30.39
CA LEU A 2 3.62 -21.51 29.63
C LEU A 2 3.09 -21.71 28.21
N SER A 3 2.12 -20.89 27.79
CA SER A 3 1.57 -20.89 26.45
C SER A 3 2.67 -20.62 25.43
N ARG A 4 2.78 -21.48 24.41
CA ARG A 4 3.68 -21.40 23.25
C ARG A 4 3.38 -20.21 22.30
N ARG A 5 2.65 -19.18 22.74
CA ARG A 5 2.04 -18.15 21.86
C ARG A 5 2.82 -16.84 21.71
N ASP A 6 3.95 -16.65 22.41
CA ASP A 6 4.70 -15.37 22.39
C ASP A 6 5.96 -15.38 21.50
N ARG A 7 6.03 -16.25 20.48
CA ARG A 7 7.03 -16.03 19.42
C ARG A 7 6.38 -15.24 18.30
N PRO A 8 6.85 -14.00 18.00
CA PRO A 8 6.43 -13.35 16.77
C PRO A 8 6.75 -14.32 15.63
N GLN A 9 5.73 -14.66 14.84
CA GLN A 9 5.96 -15.41 13.62
C GLN A 9 6.96 -14.63 12.76
N PRO A 10 7.88 -15.32 12.07
CA PRO A 10 8.71 -14.65 11.09
C PRO A 10 7.79 -13.95 10.08
N GLU A 11 7.94 -12.64 9.94
CA GLU A 11 7.22 -11.85 8.93
C GLU A 11 7.47 -12.47 7.55
N ASP A 12 6.42 -12.59 6.72
CA ASP A 12 6.55 -13.14 5.36
C ASP A 12 7.66 -12.38 4.61
N PRO A 13 8.64 -13.08 4.00
CA PRO A 13 9.76 -12.41 3.33
C PRO A 13 9.33 -11.46 2.19
N SER A 14 8.12 -11.65 1.65
CA SER A 14 7.53 -10.76 0.65
C SER A 14 7.23 -9.38 1.22
N VAL A 15 6.94 -9.24 2.52
CA VAL A 15 6.67 -7.95 3.16
C VAL A 15 7.88 -7.03 3.04
N ALA A 16 9.05 -7.49 3.48
CA ALA A 16 10.28 -6.71 3.39
C ALA A 16 10.66 -6.37 1.93
N LEU A 17 10.33 -7.27 0.98
CA LEU A 17 10.56 -7.04 -0.45
C LEU A 17 9.61 -6.00 -1.05
N VAL A 18 8.33 -6.03 -0.66
CA VAL A 18 7.33 -5.03 -1.06
C VAL A 18 7.78 -3.66 -0.60
N GLU A 19 8.13 -3.51 0.68
CA GLU A 19 8.49 -2.22 1.27
C GLU A 19 9.75 -1.64 0.66
N ARG A 20 10.75 -2.48 0.40
CA ARG A 20 11.96 -2.03 -0.29
C ARG A 20 11.69 -1.51 -1.70
N ILE A 21 10.72 -2.09 -2.43
CA ILE A 21 10.32 -1.56 -3.75
C ILE A 21 9.61 -0.22 -3.58
N LEU A 22 8.73 -0.12 -2.59
CA LEU A 22 8.00 1.13 -2.32
C LEU A 22 8.94 2.25 -1.86
N ASP A 23 9.93 1.96 -1.01
CA ASP A 23 10.97 2.90 -0.61
C ASP A 23 11.80 3.40 -1.80
N ALA A 24 12.15 2.49 -2.72
CA ALA A 24 12.90 2.86 -3.92
C ALA A 24 12.09 3.74 -4.89
N ALA A 25 10.76 3.59 -4.90
CA ALA A 25 9.85 4.35 -5.76
C ALA A 25 9.31 5.63 -5.11
N ALA A 26 9.36 5.73 -3.79
CA ALA A 26 8.84 6.87 -3.06
C ALA A 26 9.61 8.14 -3.41
N ALA A 27 8.89 9.23 -3.67
CA ALA A 27 9.55 10.53 -3.74
C ALA A 27 10.19 10.84 -2.37
N PRO A 28 11.42 11.39 -2.34
CA PRO A 28 11.99 11.95 -1.12
C PRO A 28 10.97 12.90 -0.50
N SER A 29 10.79 12.87 0.81
CA SER A 29 9.80 13.67 1.53
C SER A 29 9.85 15.14 1.10
N VAL A 30 9.00 15.50 0.13
CA VAL A 30 9.03 16.83 -0.47
C VAL A 30 8.37 17.73 0.54
N GLY A 31 9.16 18.55 1.24
CA GLY A 31 8.71 19.59 2.18
C GLY A 31 7.82 20.69 1.56
N ALA A 32 7.21 20.42 0.41
CA ALA A 32 6.27 21.28 -0.31
C ALA A 32 5.01 20.50 -0.77
N GLN A 33 4.69 19.37 -0.13
CA GLN A 33 3.38 18.73 -0.34
C GLN A 33 2.28 19.58 0.26
N ALA A 34 1.18 19.73 -0.49
CA ALA A 34 -0.01 20.40 0.01
C ALA A 34 -0.59 19.57 1.16
N LEU A 35 -0.40 20.06 2.37
CA LEU A 35 -1.08 19.54 3.55
C LEU A 35 -2.39 20.30 3.72
N ARG A 36 -3.49 19.58 3.98
CA ARG A 36 -4.75 20.15 4.44
C ARG A 36 -5.07 19.54 5.79
N ASP A 37 -5.17 20.37 6.81
CA ASP A 37 -5.38 19.93 8.20
C ASP A 37 -4.36 18.85 8.60
N GLU A 38 -3.07 19.08 8.30
CA GLU A 38 -1.95 18.16 8.57
C GLU A 38 -1.97 16.83 7.78
N ARG A 39 -2.95 16.64 6.88
CA ARG A 39 -3.08 15.46 6.02
C ARG A 39 -2.54 15.73 4.63
N LEU A 40 -1.95 14.70 4.03
CA LEU A 40 -1.50 14.79 2.64
C LEU A 40 -2.70 14.86 1.69
N VAL A 41 -2.72 15.85 0.79
CA VAL A 41 -3.71 15.87 -0.29
C VAL A 41 -3.24 15.01 -1.45
N ALA A 42 -4.06 14.03 -1.86
CA ALA A 42 -3.78 13.16 -3.00
C ALA A 42 -4.98 13.06 -3.95
N THR A 43 -4.73 12.79 -5.23
CA THR A 43 -5.82 12.43 -6.15
C THR A 43 -6.29 11.00 -5.90
N TYR A 44 -5.34 10.11 -5.64
CA TYR A 44 -5.58 8.68 -5.54
C TYR A 44 -4.84 8.10 -4.35
N ALA A 45 -5.51 7.22 -3.61
CA ALA A 45 -4.89 6.38 -2.60
C ALA A 45 -5.41 4.94 -2.68
N ILE A 46 -4.54 3.99 -2.38
CA ILE A 46 -4.91 2.58 -2.18
C ILE A 46 -4.42 2.08 -0.83
N TRP A 47 -5.24 1.27 -0.17
CA TRP A 47 -4.81 0.47 0.97
C TRP A 47 -4.73 -1.01 0.58
N LEU A 48 -3.69 -1.69 1.06
CA LEU A 48 -3.44 -3.11 0.84
C LEU A 48 -3.24 -3.77 2.19
N CYS A 49 -4.19 -4.60 2.62
CA CYS A 49 -4.17 -5.24 3.94
C CYS A 49 -3.91 -6.74 3.81
N ALA A 50 -2.83 -7.24 4.41
CA ALA A 50 -2.46 -8.65 4.31
C ALA A 50 -3.18 -9.58 5.32
N CYS A 51 -4.29 -9.14 5.92
CA CYS A 51 -4.93 -9.79 7.07
C CYS A 51 -5.52 -11.17 6.80
N GLU A 52 -5.80 -11.50 5.53
CA GLU A 52 -6.26 -12.84 5.16
C GLU A 52 -5.16 -13.91 5.31
N THR A 53 -3.89 -13.50 5.43
CA THR A 53 -2.75 -14.41 5.47
C THR A 53 -1.83 -14.24 6.68
N LEU A 54 -1.92 -13.11 7.41
CA LEU A 54 -1.04 -12.77 8.53
C LEU A 54 -1.84 -12.19 9.70
N ASP A 55 -1.62 -12.70 10.91
CA ASP A 55 -2.34 -12.27 12.13
C ASP A 55 -1.99 -10.82 12.55
N ASP A 56 -0.73 -10.39 12.38
CA ASP A 56 -0.25 -9.00 12.56
C ASP A 56 0.04 -8.33 11.20
N SER A 57 -0.91 -8.45 10.29
CA SER A 57 -0.74 -8.07 8.88
C SER A 57 -0.40 -6.58 8.67
N PRO A 58 0.59 -6.27 7.81
CA PRO A 58 0.80 -4.89 7.38
C PRO A 58 -0.39 -4.39 6.56
N VAL A 59 -0.76 -3.14 6.82
CA VAL A 59 -1.59 -2.34 5.94
C VAL A 59 -0.70 -1.31 5.26
N TRP A 60 -0.46 -1.49 3.97
CA TRP A 60 0.27 -0.51 3.17
C TRP A 60 -0.70 0.50 2.59
N LEU A 61 -0.51 1.78 2.91
CA LEU A 61 -1.19 2.88 2.26
C LEU A 61 -0.25 3.49 1.23
N LEU A 62 -0.65 3.48 -0.04
CA LEU A 62 0.08 4.09 -1.15
C LEU A 62 -0.78 5.22 -1.72
N TYR A 63 -0.16 6.34 -2.07
CA TYR A 63 -0.88 7.51 -2.57
C TYR A 63 -0.10 8.25 -3.65
N ALA A 64 -0.84 8.87 -4.57
CA ALA A 64 -0.31 9.67 -5.64
C ALA A 64 0.21 11.02 -5.12
N ILE A 65 1.46 11.36 -5.44
CA ILE A 65 2.06 12.68 -5.22
C ILE A 65 2.31 13.33 -6.58
N GLY A 66 1.74 14.51 -6.81
CA GLY A 66 1.89 15.21 -8.07
C GLY A 66 1.46 14.35 -9.26
N GLN A 67 2.16 14.48 -10.40
CA GLN A 67 1.80 13.78 -11.63
C GLN A 67 2.41 12.38 -11.75
N ASP A 68 3.65 12.17 -11.28
CA ASP A 68 4.39 10.95 -11.58
C ASP A 68 5.00 10.26 -10.36
N SER A 69 4.83 10.80 -9.15
CA SER A 69 5.40 10.22 -7.94
C SER A 69 4.36 9.54 -7.07
N ILE A 70 4.85 8.69 -6.17
CA ILE A 70 4.07 8.07 -5.10
C ILE A 70 4.72 8.33 -3.76
N GLY A 71 3.90 8.30 -2.71
CA GLY A 71 4.37 8.10 -1.35
C GLY A 71 3.66 6.90 -0.75
N TRP A 72 4.21 6.40 0.34
CA TRP A 72 3.64 5.26 1.03
C TRP A 72 3.95 5.28 2.53
N CYS A 73 3.18 4.54 3.31
CA CYS A 73 3.51 4.22 4.69
C CYS A 73 2.83 2.92 5.13
N ARG A 74 3.35 2.29 6.20
CA ARG A 74 2.55 1.39 7.03
C ARG A 74 1.52 2.21 7.81
N LEU A 75 0.25 1.82 7.73
CA LEU A 75 -0.83 2.55 8.38
C LEU A 75 -0.79 2.35 9.91
N GLY A 76 -0.55 1.11 10.35
CA GLY A 76 -0.64 0.74 11.77
C GLY A 76 -2.09 0.75 12.25
N GLU A 77 -2.34 1.30 13.44
CA GLU A 77 -3.70 1.48 14.00
C GLU A 77 -4.42 2.73 13.49
N ARG A 78 -3.78 3.52 12.62
CA ARG A 78 -4.37 4.76 12.08
C ARG A 78 -5.45 4.47 11.07
N GLU A 79 -6.40 5.38 10.94
CA GLU A 79 -7.36 5.40 9.84
C GLU A 79 -6.74 6.04 8.60
N ILE A 80 -7.18 5.63 7.41
CA ILE A 80 -6.70 6.18 6.13
C ILE A 80 -6.87 7.70 6.09
N SER A 81 -8.01 8.21 6.58
CA SER A 81 -8.36 9.62 6.60
C SER A 81 -7.49 10.46 7.55
N GLU A 82 -6.75 9.84 8.47
CA GLU A 82 -5.78 10.53 9.33
C GLU A 82 -4.45 10.78 8.60
N VAL A 83 -4.18 10.04 7.52
CA VAL A 83 -2.92 10.15 6.77
C VAL A 83 -3.11 10.92 5.46
N VAL A 84 -4.21 10.65 4.73
CA VAL A 84 -4.44 11.21 3.40
C VAL A 84 -5.86 11.74 3.21
N ASP A 85 -5.98 12.96 2.69
CA ASP A 85 -7.20 13.51 2.10
C ASP A 85 -7.17 13.21 0.59
N ALA A 86 -7.69 12.04 0.20
CA ALA A 86 -7.66 11.58 -1.18
C ALA A 86 -9.02 11.72 -1.88
N ALA A 87 -9.02 12.24 -3.11
CA ALA A 87 -10.25 12.37 -3.90
C ALA A 87 -10.89 11.00 -4.22
N HIS A 88 -10.07 9.98 -4.44
CA HIS A 88 -10.51 8.60 -4.60
C HIS A 88 -9.66 7.66 -3.74
N VAL A 89 -10.35 6.79 -3.00
CA VAL A 89 -9.75 5.75 -2.17
C VAL A 89 -10.33 4.40 -2.59
N THR A 90 -9.46 3.41 -2.70
CA THR A 90 -9.84 2.01 -2.87
C THR A 90 -8.90 1.13 -2.05
N GLY A 91 -9.18 -0.16 -1.97
CA GLY A 91 -8.24 -1.10 -1.40
C GLY A 91 -8.69 -2.53 -1.55
N CYS A 92 -7.88 -3.44 -1.04
CA CYS A 92 -8.17 -4.85 -1.07
C CYS A 92 -7.39 -5.59 0.01
N HIS A 93 -7.74 -6.86 0.21
CA HIS A 93 -7.01 -7.78 1.07
C HIS A 93 -6.11 -8.78 0.30
N PRO A 94 -4.93 -8.37 -0.22
CA PRO A 94 -4.06 -9.28 -0.95
C PRO A 94 -3.12 -10.05 -0.03
N GLU A 95 -2.69 -11.23 -0.48
CA GLU A 95 -1.49 -11.85 0.06
C GLU A 95 -0.24 -11.01 -0.27
N PRO A 96 0.77 -10.91 0.63
CA PRO A 96 2.02 -10.17 0.37
C PRO A 96 2.72 -10.58 -0.94
N ALA A 97 2.70 -11.88 -1.27
CA ALA A 97 3.26 -12.39 -2.52
C ALA A 97 2.51 -11.89 -3.76
N GLY A 98 1.20 -11.65 -3.65
CA GLY A 98 0.38 -11.05 -4.70
C GLY A 98 0.74 -9.59 -4.94
N VAL A 99 0.92 -8.83 -3.86
CA VAL A 99 1.42 -7.44 -3.93
C VAL A 99 2.78 -7.39 -4.62
N LEU A 100 3.72 -8.26 -4.24
CA LEU A 100 5.05 -8.31 -4.84
C LEU A 100 5.00 -8.58 -6.35
N LYS A 101 4.17 -9.53 -6.79
CA LYS A 101 3.99 -9.86 -8.21
C LYS A 101 3.36 -8.71 -8.99
N TRP A 102 2.40 -8.01 -8.38
CA TRP A 102 1.82 -6.81 -8.97
C TRP A 102 2.84 -5.68 -9.12
N LEU A 103 3.63 -5.38 -8.09
CA LEU A 103 4.67 -4.33 -8.14
C LEU A 103 5.75 -4.64 -9.19
N ARG A 104 6.04 -5.92 -9.44
CA ARG A 104 6.97 -6.35 -10.50
C ARG A 104 6.36 -6.38 -11.91
N GLY A 105 5.07 -6.05 -12.04
CA GLY A 105 4.34 -6.13 -13.30
C GLY A 105 4.05 -7.55 -13.78
N GLU A 106 4.27 -8.57 -12.93
CA GLU A 106 3.96 -9.97 -13.26
C GLU A 106 2.44 -10.19 -13.25
N TRP A 107 1.72 -9.52 -12.35
CA TRP A 107 0.25 -9.54 -12.27
C TRP A 107 -0.36 -8.16 -12.56
N PRO A 108 -1.55 -8.11 -13.19
CA PRO A 108 -2.23 -6.85 -13.45
C PRO A 108 -2.73 -6.19 -12.16
N TYR A 109 -3.03 -6.97 -11.13
CA TYR A 109 -3.56 -6.53 -9.84
C TYR A 109 -2.91 -7.31 -8.68
N PRO A 110 -2.91 -6.79 -7.44
CA PRO A 110 -2.29 -7.46 -6.30
C PRO A 110 -3.03 -8.71 -5.80
N TRP A 111 -4.18 -9.04 -6.37
CA TRP A 111 -4.99 -10.22 -6.03
C TRP A 111 -5.22 -11.14 -7.24
N ARG A 112 -5.59 -12.40 -6.98
CA ARG A 112 -6.07 -13.35 -8.00
C ARG A 112 -7.59 -13.58 -7.98
N GLY A 113 -8.29 -13.09 -6.95
CA GLY A 113 -9.71 -13.30 -6.70
C GLY A 113 -10.61 -12.10 -7.06
N PRO A 114 -11.83 -12.02 -6.50
CA PRO A 114 -12.61 -10.79 -6.56
C PRO A 114 -11.89 -9.66 -5.80
N ALA A 115 -11.93 -8.44 -6.34
CA ALA A 115 -11.47 -7.24 -5.65
C ALA A 115 -12.57 -6.73 -4.70
N ASP A 116 -12.19 -6.05 -3.62
CA ASP A 116 -13.17 -5.43 -2.72
C ASP A 116 -13.90 -4.25 -3.41
N PHE A 117 -13.23 -3.52 -4.32
CA PHE A 117 -13.78 -2.38 -5.07
C PHE A 117 -13.34 -2.37 -6.55
N PRO A 118 -13.89 -3.25 -7.40
CA PRO A 118 -13.45 -3.41 -8.78
C PRO A 118 -13.64 -2.16 -9.66
N GLU A 119 -14.62 -1.30 -9.34
CA GLU A 119 -14.93 -0.05 -10.03
C GLU A 119 -13.78 0.96 -10.00
N HIS A 120 -12.88 0.84 -9.02
CA HIS A 120 -11.72 1.70 -8.84
C HIS A 120 -10.40 1.01 -9.23
N SER A 121 -10.48 -0.11 -9.97
CA SER A 121 -9.32 -0.89 -10.41
C SER A 121 -8.30 -0.08 -11.23
N PHE A 122 -8.73 0.98 -11.91
CA PHE A 122 -7.84 1.89 -12.65
C PHE A 122 -6.80 2.57 -11.74
N ILE A 123 -7.11 2.78 -10.46
CA ILE A 123 -6.22 3.43 -9.49
C ILE A 123 -4.96 2.56 -9.25
N TYR A 124 -5.11 1.23 -9.22
CA TYR A 124 -3.97 0.31 -9.11
C TYR A 124 -3.05 0.41 -10.32
N ASN A 125 -3.60 0.54 -11.52
CA ASN A 125 -2.79 0.73 -12.72
C ASN A 125 -2.03 2.05 -12.70
N GLU A 126 -2.67 3.13 -12.25
CA GLU A 126 -2.06 4.46 -12.16
C GLU A 126 -0.93 4.50 -11.14
N LEU A 127 -1.13 3.99 -9.92
CA LEU A 127 -0.06 3.95 -8.92
C LEU A 127 1.08 3.00 -9.33
N ARG A 128 0.76 1.84 -9.94
CA ARG A 128 1.81 0.94 -10.45
C ARG A 128 2.64 1.60 -11.54
N ARG A 129 2.02 2.35 -12.46
CA ARG A 129 2.74 3.09 -13.52
C ARG A 129 3.82 3.99 -12.92
N ARG A 130 3.47 4.76 -11.88
CA ARG A 130 4.38 5.67 -11.17
C ARG A 130 5.48 4.96 -10.40
N ILE A 131 5.25 3.72 -9.96
CA ILE A 131 6.25 2.90 -9.27
C ILE A 131 7.28 2.31 -10.26
N ILE A 132 6.83 1.87 -11.44
CA ILE A 132 7.67 1.15 -12.41
C ILE A 132 8.39 2.12 -13.37
N ALA A 133 7.80 3.28 -13.65
CA ALA A 133 8.36 4.31 -14.51
C ALA A 133 8.34 5.68 -13.78
N PRO A 134 9.17 5.83 -12.72
CA PRO A 134 9.23 7.06 -11.93
C PRO A 134 9.85 8.24 -12.70
#